data_AF-R5G176-F1
#
_entry.id   AF-R5G176-F1
#
_cell.length_a   1.000
_cell.length_b   1.000
_cell.length_c   1.000
_cell.angle_alpha   90.00
_cell.angle_beta   90.00
_cell.angle_gamma   90.00
#
_symmetry.space_group_name_H-M   'P 1'
#
loop_
_entity.id
_entity.type
_entity.pdbx_description
1 polymer ?
#
loop_
_entity_poly.entity_id
_entity_poly.type
_entity_poly.pdbx_seq_one_letter_code
_entity_poly.pdbx_strand_id
1 'polypeptide(L)'
;MKINLKTSLLAAIMLSVALVACDGDEPTPTPTPKPDPTPEVQVKPLKGDITNAMVLDAQSYILSGTVRVKAGASLTIPAGTVIKAEKGFDQYILVEQGGKIYINGTAEKPVVMTANSDKADSGYWGGLIINGYAPITNGGTNKTEIDPSKPYGGDKADDNSGVITYLILDYTGAKNDANTEHNGLTLNAVGNGTKIDNVLVRESADDAIEFFGGTVNVTNFVSVNSDDDMFDFTEGYSGTLQNAYGLWSENHSSTEKDPRGIEADGNHDGNSPEGTPQSNFTVMDVTFVFNAKPSTDATLMCDDVIKIRRGAIATIQNALIKGQGQVKNVLDFTDKKGAADPRTKVEYTSLLTTAPADAEVKGKLNDGNIQKKEGLTGADTSKLAWTKLKF
;
A
#
# COMPACT_ATOMS: atom_id res chain seq x y z
N MET A 1 5.13 38.20 56.57
CA MET A 1 4.67 39.59 56.81
C MET A 1 4.48 40.27 55.46
N LYS A 2 3.23 40.70 55.19
CA LYS A 2 2.74 41.61 54.13
C LYS A 2 2.82 41.18 52.65
N ILE A 3 1.66 40.67 52.21
CA ILE A 3 1.06 40.83 50.87
C ILE A 3 0.72 42.31 50.64
N ASN A 4 0.78 42.80 49.39
CA ASN A 4 0.01 43.98 48.97
C ASN A 4 -0.38 43.88 47.48
N LEU A 5 -1.63 43.48 47.29
CA LEU A 5 -2.41 43.57 46.05
C LEU A 5 -3.13 44.93 46.07
N LYS A 6 -3.06 45.71 44.99
CA LYS A 6 -3.83 46.95 44.84
C LYS A 6 -5.13 46.66 44.08
N THR A 7 -6.23 47.09 44.70
CA THR A 7 -7.62 47.01 44.30
C THR A 7 -8.10 48.28 43.59
N SER A 8 -9.32 48.15 43.01
CA SER A 8 -10.34 49.19 42.74
C SER A 8 -10.42 49.65 41.27
N LEU A 9 -11.59 49.81 40.62
CA LEU A 9 -12.91 50.18 41.16
C LEU A 9 -14.08 50.01 40.13
N LEU A 10 -15.30 49.76 40.65
CA LEU A 10 -16.65 50.22 40.21
C LEU A 10 -17.31 49.59 38.95
N ALA A 11 -18.63 49.36 38.85
CA ALA A 11 -19.81 49.76 39.65
C ALA A 11 -20.99 48.78 39.44
N ALA A 12 -21.86 48.66 40.45
CA ALA A 12 -23.14 47.95 40.41
C ALA A 12 -24.32 48.95 40.45
N ILE A 13 -25.39 48.66 39.71
CA ILE A 13 -26.70 49.32 39.87
C ILE A 13 -27.78 48.22 39.86
N MET A 14 -28.47 48.05 41.00
CA MET A 14 -29.73 47.31 41.11
C MET A 14 -30.89 48.30 41.06
N LEU A 15 -31.92 47.98 40.28
CA LEU A 15 -33.22 48.64 40.35
C LEU A 15 -34.33 47.58 40.38
N SER A 16 -35.06 47.55 41.49
CA SER A 16 -36.24 46.74 41.73
C SER A 16 -37.50 47.45 41.20
N VAL A 17 -38.35 46.74 40.45
CA VAL A 17 -39.71 47.20 40.13
C VAL A 17 -40.71 46.04 40.31
N ALA A 18 -41.86 46.40 40.87
CA ALA A 18 -42.91 45.56 41.43
C ALA A 18 -43.75 44.78 40.40
N LEU A 19 -44.33 43.69 40.87
CA LEU A 19 -45.33 42.86 40.20
C LEU A 19 -46.69 43.56 40.13
N VAL A 20 -47.27 43.62 38.93
CA VAL A 20 -48.71 43.86 38.71
C VAL A 20 -49.18 42.83 37.69
N ALA A 21 -50.24 42.11 38.03
CA ALA A 21 -50.89 41.11 37.21
C ALA A 21 -51.76 41.76 36.12
N CYS A 22 -51.68 41.24 34.89
CA CYS A 22 -52.72 41.39 33.86
C CYS A 22 -52.82 40.07 33.07
N ASP A 23 -54.05 39.58 32.97
CA ASP A 23 -54.50 38.43 32.19
C ASP A 23 -54.41 38.74 30.68
N GLY A 24 -53.99 37.76 29.87
CA GLY A 24 -53.94 37.88 28.41
C GLY A 24 -53.52 36.56 27.74
N ASP A 25 -54.46 35.92 27.06
CA ASP A 25 -54.27 34.69 26.28
C ASP A 25 -53.22 34.86 25.16
N GLU A 26 -52.12 34.11 25.23
CA GLU A 26 -51.13 33.96 24.15
C GLU A 26 -51.53 32.79 23.22
N PRO A 27 -51.56 32.97 21.88
CA PRO A 27 -51.86 31.87 20.96
C PRO A 27 -50.73 30.84 20.95
N THR A 28 -51.10 29.56 21.02
CA THR A 28 -50.15 28.43 21.04
C THR A 28 -49.37 28.36 19.73
N PRO A 29 -48.02 28.27 19.73
CA PRO A 29 -47.26 28.11 18.50
C PRO A 29 -47.56 26.74 17.88
N THR A 30 -47.92 26.75 16.60
CA THR A 30 -48.12 25.51 15.82
C THR A 30 -46.77 24.79 15.69
N PRO A 31 -46.69 23.48 15.98
CA PRO A 31 -45.43 22.75 15.83
C PRO A 31 -45.04 22.69 14.35
N THR A 32 -43.84 23.15 14.02
CA THR A 32 -43.24 22.93 12.71
C THR A 32 -43.04 21.43 12.47
N PRO A 33 -43.29 20.91 11.26
CA PRO A 33 -43.02 19.51 10.95
C PRO A 33 -41.53 19.23 11.16
N LYS A 34 -41.21 18.21 11.97
CA LYS A 34 -39.85 17.70 12.09
C LYS A 34 -39.41 17.22 10.71
N PRO A 35 -38.19 17.54 10.23
CA PRO A 35 -37.67 16.96 9.00
C PRO A 35 -37.72 15.43 9.12
N ASP A 36 -38.17 14.75 8.07
CA ASP A 36 -38.08 13.29 8.01
C ASP A 36 -36.63 12.87 8.31
N PRO A 37 -36.42 11.81 9.12
CA PRO A 37 -35.09 11.29 9.32
C PRO A 37 -34.51 10.92 7.96
N THR A 38 -33.36 11.50 7.62
CA THR A 38 -32.51 11.05 6.51
C THR A 38 -32.38 9.53 6.62
N PRO A 39 -32.63 8.74 5.57
CA PRO A 39 -32.49 7.29 5.65
C PRO A 39 -31.10 6.95 6.18
N GLU A 40 -31.04 6.28 7.33
CA GLU A 40 -29.79 5.72 7.83
C GLU A 40 -29.25 4.79 6.74
N VAL A 41 -28.08 5.12 6.19
CA VAL A 41 -27.35 4.21 5.32
C VAL A 41 -27.00 3.00 6.17
N GLN A 42 -27.75 1.90 6.00
CA GLN A 42 -27.43 0.63 6.66
C GLN A 42 -26.10 0.13 6.10
N VAL A 43 -25.01 0.37 6.84
CA VAL A 43 -23.69 -0.13 6.46
C VAL A 43 -23.61 -1.60 6.86
N LYS A 44 -23.38 -2.49 5.89
CA LYS A 44 -23.35 -3.94 6.11
C LYS A 44 -21.98 -4.34 6.71
N PRO A 45 -21.93 -5.06 7.84
CA PRO A 45 -20.66 -5.59 8.33
C PRO A 45 -20.14 -6.70 7.42
N LEU A 46 -18.82 -6.75 7.24
CA LEU A 46 -18.08 -7.75 6.50
C LEU A 46 -16.97 -8.28 7.41
N LYS A 47 -17.01 -9.57 7.73
CA LYS A 47 -16.04 -10.28 8.59
C LYS A 47 -16.25 -11.79 8.51
N GLY A 48 -15.26 -12.53 8.97
CA GLY A 48 -15.33 -13.99 9.14
C GLY A 48 -15.04 -14.78 7.88
N ASP A 49 -15.31 -16.07 7.94
CA ASP A 49 -14.95 -17.01 6.89
C ASP A 49 -16.02 -17.06 5.78
N ILE A 50 -15.56 -16.90 4.54
CA ILE A 50 -16.34 -17.12 3.32
C ILE A 50 -16.04 -18.53 2.85
N THR A 51 -17.00 -19.44 3.05
CA THR A 51 -16.86 -20.88 2.77
C THR A 51 -17.52 -21.32 1.46
N ASN A 52 -18.25 -20.42 0.80
CA ASN A 52 -18.92 -20.63 -0.48
C ASN A 52 -18.76 -19.40 -1.37
N ALA A 53 -19.22 -19.47 -2.62
CA ALA A 53 -19.28 -18.29 -3.46
C ALA A 53 -20.15 -17.18 -2.82
N MET A 54 -19.57 -16.00 -2.63
CA MET A 54 -20.21 -14.80 -2.12
C MET A 54 -20.01 -13.67 -3.13
N VAL A 55 -21.10 -13.00 -3.49
CA VAL A 55 -21.09 -11.80 -4.32
C VAL A 55 -21.60 -10.65 -3.47
N LEU A 56 -20.81 -9.59 -3.34
CA LEU A 56 -21.25 -8.37 -2.66
C LEU A 56 -22.18 -7.56 -3.56
N ASP A 57 -23.04 -6.76 -2.94
CA ASP A 57 -23.78 -5.70 -3.62
C ASP A 57 -22.84 -4.49 -3.86
N ALA A 58 -23.12 -3.69 -4.90
CA ALA A 58 -22.36 -2.46 -5.18
C ALA A 58 -22.74 -1.32 -4.22
N GLN A 59 -22.26 -1.40 -2.97
CA GLN A 59 -22.56 -0.46 -1.89
C GLN A 59 -21.40 -0.36 -0.89
N SER A 60 -21.61 0.37 0.21
CA SER A 60 -20.65 0.45 1.31
C SER A 60 -20.76 -0.71 2.30
N TYR A 61 -19.62 -1.20 2.77
CA TYR A 61 -19.46 -2.21 3.82
C TYR A 61 -18.51 -1.72 4.92
N ILE A 62 -18.68 -2.20 6.15
CA ILE A 62 -17.68 -2.06 7.22
C ILE A 62 -16.91 -3.38 7.37
N LEU A 63 -15.61 -3.38 7.10
CA LEU A 63 -14.73 -4.47 7.50
C LEU A 63 -14.50 -4.36 9.02
N SER A 64 -15.09 -5.29 9.78
CA SER A 64 -15.17 -5.26 11.26
C SER A 64 -14.54 -6.52 11.88
N GLY A 65 -13.51 -7.02 11.22
CA GLY A 65 -12.71 -8.18 11.55
C GLY A 65 -12.16 -8.83 10.28
N THR A 66 -11.25 -9.77 10.45
CA THR A 66 -10.63 -10.47 9.33
C THR A 66 -11.69 -11.17 8.47
N VAL A 67 -11.63 -10.96 7.16
CA VAL A 67 -12.34 -11.80 6.17
C VAL A 67 -11.39 -12.85 5.65
N ARG A 68 -11.82 -14.12 5.64
CA ARG A 68 -11.03 -15.22 5.08
C ARG A 68 -11.80 -15.90 3.96
N VAL A 69 -11.31 -15.80 2.73
CA VAL A 69 -11.84 -16.59 1.61
C VAL A 69 -11.20 -17.97 1.64
N LYS A 70 -11.99 -18.97 2.01
CA LYS A 70 -11.51 -20.34 2.24
C LYS A 70 -11.27 -21.09 0.94
N ALA A 71 -10.50 -22.18 1.01
CA ALA A 71 -10.30 -23.09 -0.11
C ALA A 71 -11.65 -23.52 -0.75
N GLY A 72 -11.76 -23.39 -2.07
CA GLY A 72 -12.98 -23.72 -2.83
C GLY A 72 -14.06 -22.64 -2.80
N ALA A 73 -13.91 -21.58 -2.01
CA ALA A 73 -14.82 -20.44 -1.97
C ALA A 73 -14.36 -19.30 -2.88
N SER A 74 -15.24 -18.33 -3.09
CA SER A 74 -14.90 -17.11 -3.84
C SER A 74 -15.59 -15.88 -3.32
N LEU A 75 -14.90 -14.75 -3.26
CA LEU A 75 -15.47 -13.43 -2.98
C LEU A 75 -15.46 -12.57 -4.24
N THR A 76 -16.63 -12.13 -4.70
CA THR A 76 -16.77 -11.20 -5.82
C THR A 76 -17.20 -9.82 -5.32
N ILE A 77 -16.44 -8.80 -5.68
CA ILE A 77 -16.62 -7.40 -5.28
C ILE A 77 -16.89 -6.57 -6.55
N PRO A 78 -18.14 -6.10 -6.77
CA PRO A 78 -18.49 -5.37 -7.99
C PRO A 78 -17.96 -3.92 -8.01
N ALA A 79 -17.90 -3.33 -9.20
CA ALA A 79 -17.51 -1.94 -9.39
C ALA A 79 -18.29 -0.96 -8.50
N GLY A 80 -17.58 0.03 -7.93
CA GLY A 80 -18.16 1.06 -7.08
C GLY A 80 -18.44 0.65 -5.64
N THR A 81 -18.13 -0.59 -5.24
CA THR A 81 -18.14 -1.00 -3.84
C THR A 81 -17.09 -0.24 -3.04
N VAL A 82 -17.47 0.20 -1.83
CA VAL A 82 -16.57 0.82 -0.86
C VAL A 82 -16.52 -0.05 0.40
N ILE A 83 -15.34 -0.52 0.79
CA ILE A 83 -15.12 -1.25 2.03
C ILE A 83 -14.36 -0.32 2.96
N LYS A 84 -14.97 0.02 4.10
CA LYS A 84 -14.35 0.83 5.14
C LYS A 84 -13.91 -0.06 6.30
N ALA A 85 -12.62 -0.14 6.56
CA ALA A 85 -12.06 -0.96 7.63
C ALA A 85 -12.06 -0.21 8.97
N GLU A 86 -12.52 -0.87 10.03
CA GLU A 86 -12.25 -0.41 11.38
C GLU A 86 -10.74 -0.37 11.65
N LYS A 87 -10.33 0.39 12.68
CA LYS A 87 -8.91 0.47 13.04
C LYS A 87 -8.48 -0.83 13.72
N GLY A 88 -7.39 -1.44 13.27
CA GLY A 88 -6.77 -2.55 13.98
C GLY A 88 -5.95 -3.49 13.11
N PHE A 89 -5.05 -4.23 13.76
CA PHE A 89 -4.23 -5.25 13.12
C PHE A 89 -5.06 -6.43 12.58
N ASP A 90 -6.15 -6.80 13.24
CA ASP A 90 -7.02 -7.91 12.83
C ASP A 90 -8.03 -7.53 11.71
N GLN A 91 -7.87 -6.36 11.09
CA GLN A 91 -8.76 -5.79 10.08
C GLN A 91 -8.12 -5.93 8.69
N TYR A 92 -8.30 -7.08 8.05
CA TYR A 92 -7.76 -7.35 6.71
C TYR A 92 -8.60 -8.38 5.94
N ILE A 93 -8.35 -8.48 4.64
CA ILE A 93 -8.92 -9.53 3.78
C ILE A 93 -7.80 -10.49 3.41
N LEU A 94 -8.01 -11.78 3.69
CA LEU A 94 -7.11 -12.87 3.34
C LEU A 94 -7.80 -13.84 2.38
N VAL A 95 -7.18 -14.08 1.24
CA VAL A 95 -7.51 -15.22 0.37
C VAL A 95 -6.59 -16.37 0.75
N GLU A 96 -7.12 -17.39 1.42
CA GLU A 96 -6.34 -18.59 1.74
C GLU A 96 -6.07 -19.39 0.47
N GLN A 97 -5.06 -20.28 0.51
CA GLN A 97 -4.76 -21.19 -0.59
C GLN A 97 -6.00 -21.93 -1.10
N GLY A 98 -6.25 -21.81 -2.41
CA GLY A 98 -7.40 -22.38 -3.10
C GLY A 98 -8.70 -21.58 -3.01
N GLY A 99 -8.72 -20.48 -2.25
CA GLY A 99 -9.75 -19.45 -2.32
C GLY A 99 -9.56 -18.54 -3.53
N LYS A 100 -10.61 -17.79 -3.89
CA LYS A 100 -10.55 -16.86 -5.04
C LYS A 100 -11.16 -15.50 -4.74
N ILE A 101 -10.58 -14.44 -5.29
CA ILE A 101 -11.14 -13.10 -5.21
C ILE A 101 -11.33 -12.49 -6.60
N TYR A 102 -12.47 -11.85 -6.81
CA TYR A 102 -12.83 -11.18 -8.06
C TYR A 102 -13.21 -9.74 -7.78
N ILE A 103 -12.24 -8.83 -7.92
CA ILE A 103 -12.42 -7.38 -7.75
C ILE A 103 -12.64 -6.79 -9.14
N ASN A 104 -13.90 -6.46 -9.42
CA ASN A 104 -14.37 -6.07 -10.74
C ASN A 104 -14.60 -4.56 -10.81
N GLY A 105 -13.64 -3.76 -10.37
CA GLY A 105 -13.67 -2.31 -10.51
C GLY A 105 -13.62 -1.89 -11.99
N THR A 106 -13.93 -0.61 -12.23
CA THR A 106 -13.78 0.04 -13.54
C THR A 106 -13.03 1.36 -13.38
N ALA A 107 -12.51 1.93 -14.46
CA ALA A 107 -11.84 3.23 -14.40
C ALA A 107 -12.75 4.33 -13.82
N GLU A 108 -14.05 4.29 -14.13
CA GLU A 108 -15.03 5.27 -13.65
C GLU A 108 -15.53 4.95 -12.23
N LYS A 109 -15.58 3.67 -11.86
CA LYS A 109 -16.08 3.17 -10.58
C LYS A 109 -15.13 2.09 -10.04
N PRO A 110 -13.95 2.48 -9.49
CA PRO A 110 -13.06 1.52 -8.87
C PRO A 110 -13.70 0.88 -7.64
N VAL A 111 -13.17 -0.25 -7.21
CA VAL A 111 -13.43 -0.75 -5.84
C VAL A 111 -12.48 -0.02 -4.90
N VAL A 112 -13.00 0.51 -3.80
CA VAL A 112 -12.21 1.25 -2.81
C VAL A 112 -12.23 0.50 -1.49
N MET A 113 -11.06 0.16 -0.98
CA MET A 113 -10.86 -0.37 0.37
C MET A 113 -10.03 0.65 1.16
N THR A 114 -10.59 1.18 2.24
CA THR A 114 -10.03 2.36 2.93
C THR A 114 -10.36 2.32 4.42
N ALA A 115 -9.79 3.23 5.19
CA ALA A 115 -10.10 3.39 6.62
C ALA A 115 -11.53 3.87 6.86
N ASN A 116 -12.15 3.43 7.97
CA ASN A 116 -13.42 3.94 8.47
C ASN A 116 -13.22 5.25 9.28
N SER A 117 -12.42 6.18 8.75
CA SER A 117 -12.13 7.46 9.38
C SER A 117 -11.77 8.52 8.34
N ASP A 118 -12.24 9.74 8.53
CA ASP A 118 -11.85 10.90 7.72
C ASP A 118 -10.48 11.47 8.14
N LYS A 119 -9.88 10.94 9.22
CA LYS A 119 -8.56 11.30 9.76
C LYS A 119 -7.78 10.02 10.03
N ALA A 120 -7.56 9.23 8.98
CA ALA A 120 -6.75 8.03 9.05
C ALA A 120 -5.28 8.39 8.81
N ASP A 121 -4.41 7.76 9.59
CA ASP A 121 -2.97 7.71 9.33
C ASP A 121 -2.68 6.39 8.59
N SER A 122 -1.47 6.25 8.02
CA SER A 122 -0.99 4.97 7.52
C SER A 122 -1.05 3.89 8.62
N GLY A 123 -1.21 2.62 8.23
CA GLY A 123 -1.31 1.50 9.17
C GLY A 123 -2.63 1.42 9.93
N TYR A 124 -3.70 2.01 9.39
CA TYR A 124 -5.02 2.01 10.01
C TYR A 124 -5.64 0.61 10.06
N TRP A 125 -5.45 -0.15 8.98
CA TRP A 125 -5.92 -1.53 8.80
C TRP A 125 -4.88 -2.34 8.04
N GLY A 126 -5.03 -3.66 7.97
CA GLY A 126 -4.01 -4.54 7.41
C GLY A 126 -3.83 -4.36 5.90
N GLY A 127 -4.85 -4.66 5.11
CA GLY A 127 -4.74 -4.63 3.65
C GLY A 127 -5.34 -5.88 3.01
N LEU A 128 -4.85 -6.23 1.82
CA LEU A 128 -5.26 -7.42 1.07
C LEU A 128 -4.09 -8.40 0.95
N ILE A 129 -4.34 -9.66 1.37
CA ILE A 129 -3.36 -10.75 1.30
C ILE A 129 -3.92 -11.86 0.42
N ILE A 130 -3.10 -12.38 -0.50
CA ILE A 130 -3.45 -13.52 -1.35
C ILE A 130 -2.40 -14.62 -1.21
N ASN A 131 -2.82 -15.79 -0.73
CA ASN A 131 -1.98 -16.98 -0.66
C ASN A 131 -2.27 -17.91 -1.83
N GLY A 132 -1.30 -18.10 -2.71
CA GLY A 132 -1.36 -19.00 -3.85
C GLY A 132 -0.54 -20.28 -3.67
N TYR A 133 -0.53 -21.10 -4.71
CA TYR A 133 0.19 -22.38 -4.79
C TYR A 133 1.45 -22.33 -5.66
N ALA A 134 1.91 -21.15 -6.08
CA ALA A 134 3.06 -21.04 -6.96
C ALA A 134 4.39 -21.34 -6.23
N PRO A 135 5.48 -21.59 -6.98
CA PRO A 135 6.78 -21.87 -6.38
C PRO A 135 7.32 -20.70 -5.56
N ILE A 136 8.03 -21.06 -4.49
CA ILE A 136 8.87 -20.19 -3.65
C ILE A 136 10.29 -20.77 -3.61
N THR A 137 11.27 -20.00 -3.14
CA THR A 137 12.61 -20.53 -2.82
C THR A 137 12.50 -21.76 -1.92
N ASN A 138 13.30 -22.79 -2.22
CA ASN A 138 13.32 -24.11 -1.55
C ASN A 138 12.06 -24.98 -1.72
N GLY A 139 11.03 -24.50 -2.42
CA GLY A 139 9.80 -25.23 -2.70
C GLY A 139 8.94 -25.52 -1.45
N GLY A 140 7.87 -26.29 -1.64
CA GLY A 140 6.94 -26.62 -0.56
C GLY A 140 6.09 -25.41 -0.17
N THR A 141 5.81 -25.26 1.13
CA THR A 141 4.99 -24.17 1.68
C THR A 141 5.77 -23.36 2.71
N ASN A 142 5.52 -22.06 2.75
CA ASN A 142 5.96 -21.17 3.83
C ASN A 142 4.75 -20.65 4.64
N LYS A 143 5.01 -19.93 5.72
CA LYS A 143 3.99 -19.35 6.61
C LYS A 143 3.89 -17.86 6.33
N THR A 144 2.68 -17.31 6.26
CA THR A 144 2.52 -15.85 6.22
C THR A 144 3.02 -15.23 7.52
N GLU A 145 3.57 -14.03 7.42
CA GLU A 145 3.97 -13.22 8.57
C GLU A 145 2.80 -12.94 9.53
N ILE A 146 1.64 -12.58 8.97
CA ILE A 146 0.45 -12.16 9.72
C ILE A 146 -0.22 -13.29 10.50
N ASP A 147 -0.47 -14.43 9.85
CA ASP A 147 -1.12 -15.58 10.47
C ASP A 147 -0.36 -16.87 10.10
N PRO A 148 0.62 -17.29 10.91
CA PRO A 148 1.45 -18.46 10.59
C PRO A 148 0.69 -19.79 10.45
N SER A 149 -0.61 -19.83 10.77
CA SER A 149 -1.48 -20.98 10.51
C SER A 149 -1.99 -21.06 9.06
N LYS A 150 -1.73 -20.03 8.25
CA LYS A 150 -2.15 -19.89 6.86
C LYS A 150 -0.94 -20.10 5.96
N PRO A 151 -0.80 -21.28 5.34
CA PRO A 151 0.32 -21.52 4.45
C PRO A 151 0.13 -20.78 3.12
N TYR A 152 1.25 -20.60 2.41
CA TYR A 152 1.32 -20.28 0.99
C TYR A 152 2.47 -21.06 0.36
N GLY A 153 2.58 -21.04 -0.96
CA GLY A 153 3.63 -21.77 -1.69
C GLY A 153 3.19 -23.15 -2.17
N GLY A 154 3.88 -23.65 -3.18
CA GLY A 154 3.63 -24.96 -3.75
C GLY A 154 4.47 -25.17 -5.00
N ASP A 155 3.91 -25.89 -5.97
CA ASP A 155 4.55 -26.22 -7.25
C ASP A 155 3.73 -25.78 -8.47
N LYS A 156 2.62 -25.05 -8.27
CA LYS A 156 1.67 -24.66 -9.32
C LYS A 156 1.94 -23.25 -9.82
N ALA A 157 2.90 -23.12 -10.72
CA ALA A 157 3.22 -21.81 -11.33
C ALA A 157 1.98 -21.15 -11.98
N ASP A 158 1.07 -21.93 -12.56
CA ASP A 158 -0.16 -21.46 -13.20
C ASP A 158 -1.37 -21.35 -12.26
N ASP A 159 -1.15 -21.32 -10.94
CA ASP A 159 -2.20 -21.12 -9.96
C ASP A 159 -3.01 -19.83 -10.23
N ASN A 160 -4.31 -19.89 -9.93
CA ASN A 160 -5.26 -18.82 -10.18
C ASN A 160 -6.09 -18.53 -8.92
N SER A 161 -5.71 -17.44 -8.26
CA SER A 161 -6.36 -16.88 -7.08
C SER A 161 -7.45 -15.85 -7.44
N GLY A 162 -7.74 -15.66 -8.73
CA GLY A 162 -8.83 -14.82 -9.24
C GLY A 162 -8.37 -13.64 -10.11
N VAL A 163 -9.09 -12.53 -10.01
CA VAL A 163 -8.91 -11.34 -10.86
C VAL A 163 -9.05 -10.07 -10.02
N ILE A 164 -8.11 -9.14 -10.17
CA ILE A 164 -8.19 -7.78 -9.63
C ILE A 164 -8.12 -6.79 -10.79
N THR A 165 -9.13 -5.93 -10.86
CA THR A 165 -9.21 -4.81 -11.80
C THR A 165 -9.69 -3.54 -11.10
N TYR A 166 -8.96 -2.43 -11.25
CA TYR A 166 -9.28 -1.09 -10.72
C TYR A 166 -9.60 -1.11 -9.21
N LEU A 167 -8.57 -1.43 -8.42
CA LEU A 167 -8.60 -1.46 -6.97
C LEU A 167 -7.86 -0.25 -6.39
N ILE A 168 -8.45 0.38 -5.38
CA ILE A 168 -7.79 1.36 -4.52
C ILE A 168 -7.68 0.79 -3.11
N LEU A 169 -6.49 0.80 -2.55
CA LEU A 169 -6.17 0.47 -1.16
C LEU A 169 -5.57 1.72 -0.50
N ASP A 170 -6.19 2.19 0.58
CA ASP A 170 -5.71 3.37 1.32
C ASP A 170 -5.46 3.06 2.79
N TYR A 171 -4.41 3.64 3.37
CA TYR A 171 -4.13 3.61 4.82
C TYR A 171 -3.90 2.18 5.37
N THR A 172 -3.27 1.34 4.55
CA THR A 172 -2.93 -0.05 4.87
C THR A 172 -1.65 -0.15 5.71
N GLY A 173 -1.28 -1.36 6.08
CA GLY A 173 -0.01 -1.65 6.73
C GLY A 173 -0.05 -1.66 8.26
N ALA A 174 -1.16 -2.11 8.85
CA ALA A 174 -1.23 -2.21 10.30
C ALA A 174 -0.12 -3.11 10.87
N LYS A 175 0.53 -2.65 11.94
CA LYS A 175 1.65 -3.33 12.61
C LYS A 175 1.22 -3.93 13.94
N ASN A 176 1.65 -5.16 14.23
CA ASN A 176 1.45 -5.80 15.53
C ASN A 176 2.66 -5.57 16.45
N ASP A 177 3.87 -5.74 15.91
CA ASP A 177 5.13 -5.50 16.59
C ASP A 177 6.24 -5.18 15.58
N ALA A 178 7.48 -5.03 16.04
CA ALA A 178 8.61 -4.59 15.21
C ALA A 178 9.01 -5.54 14.08
N ASN A 179 8.47 -6.77 14.01
CA ASN A 179 8.75 -7.73 12.94
C ASN A 179 7.47 -8.45 12.46
N THR A 180 6.30 -7.85 12.69
CA THR A 180 5.03 -8.39 12.21
C THR A 180 4.14 -7.26 11.76
N GLU A 181 4.12 -7.05 10.46
CA GLU A 181 3.40 -5.96 9.80
C GLU A 181 2.75 -6.40 8.50
N HIS A 182 1.75 -5.63 8.12
CA HIS A 182 1.01 -5.82 6.88
C HIS A 182 1.57 -4.92 5.80
N ASN A 183 1.34 -5.31 4.54
CA ASN A 183 1.55 -4.46 3.37
C ASN A 183 0.22 -3.91 2.82
N GLY A 184 0.29 -3.05 1.80
CA GLY A 184 -0.89 -2.69 1.01
C GLY A 184 -1.49 -3.90 0.31
N LEU A 185 -0.71 -4.51 -0.58
CA LEU A 185 -1.04 -5.75 -1.27
C LEU A 185 0.06 -6.79 -1.05
N THR A 186 -0.22 -7.82 -0.28
CA THR A 186 0.69 -8.95 -0.07
C THR A 186 0.36 -10.08 -1.05
N LEU A 187 1.34 -10.48 -1.87
CA LEU A 187 1.22 -11.55 -2.85
C LEU A 187 2.11 -12.73 -2.46
N ASN A 188 1.53 -13.66 -1.71
CA ASN A 188 2.20 -14.84 -1.21
C ASN A 188 2.08 -15.99 -2.22
N ALA A 189 3.15 -16.26 -2.97
CA ALA A 189 3.21 -17.33 -3.96
C ALA A 189 2.04 -17.35 -4.95
N VAL A 190 1.65 -16.18 -5.45
CA VAL A 190 0.55 -16.05 -6.40
C VAL A 190 1.00 -16.50 -7.79
N GLY A 191 0.20 -17.36 -8.44
CA GLY A 191 0.50 -17.91 -9.75
C GLY A 191 0.12 -17.00 -10.93
N ASN A 192 0.74 -17.25 -12.08
CA ASN A 192 0.53 -16.48 -13.31
C ASN A 192 -0.82 -16.72 -14.00
N GLY A 193 -1.64 -17.64 -13.48
CA GLY A 193 -3.06 -17.75 -13.83
C GLY A 193 -3.91 -16.64 -13.21
N THR A 194 -3.41 -15.94 -12.19
CA THR A 194 -4.08 -14.80 -11.54
C THR A 194 -3.86 -13.53 -12.34
N LYS A 195 -4.92 -12.72 -12.51
CA LYS A 195 -4.81 -11.40 -13.17
C LYS A 195 -4.83 -10.28 -12.12
N ILE A 196 -3.83 -9.41 -12.12
CA ILE A 196 -3.80 -8.18 -11.32
C ILE A 196 -3.48 -7.01 -12.25
N ASP A 197 -4.43 -6.10 -12.39
CA ASP A 197 -4.36 -5.00 -13.35
C ASP A 197 -5.03 -3.74 -12.78
N ASN A 198 -4.39 -2.57 -12.86
CA ASN A 198 -4.91 -1.30 -12.33
C ASN A 198 -5.13 -1.35 -10.81
N VAL A 199 -4.05 -1.23 -10.05
CA VAL A 199 -4.09 -1.12 -8.58
C VAL A 199 -3.42 0.18 -8.16
N LEU A 200 -4.05 0.89 -7.22
CA LEU A 200 -3.50 2.07 -6.55
C LEU A 200 -3.44 1.79 -5.06
N VAL A 201 -2.25 1.92 -4.48
CA VAL A 201 -2.02 1.87 -3.03
C VAL A 201 -1.55 3.24 -2.56
N ARG A 202 -2.15 3.76 -1.49
CA ARG A 202 -1.81 5.07 -0.91
C ARG A 202 -1.64 4.99 0.59
N GLU A 203 -0.62 5.69 1.10
CA GLU A 203 -0.38 5.84 2.54
C GLU A 203 -0.30 4.47 3.25
N SER A 204 0.41 3.51 2.65
CA SER A 204 0.73 2.24 3.34
C SER A 204 1.79 2.55 4.41
N ALA A 205 1.64 2.00 5.61
CA ALA A 205 2.64 2.14 6.70
C ALA A 205 3.86 1.22 6.54
N ASP A 206 3.88 0.48 5.43
CA ASP A 206 4.90 -0.49 5.06
C ASP A 206 4.92 -0.51 3.52
N ASP A 207 5.20 -1.63 2.88
CA ASP A 207 5.23 -1.70 1.43
C ASP A 207 3.89 -1.41 0.77
N ALA A 208 3.95 -0.82 -0.43
CA ALA A 208 2.76 -0.74 -1.29
C ALA A 208 2.32 -2.13 -1.77
N ILE A 209 3.30 -2.93 -2.19
CA ILE A 209 3.13 -4.29 -2.68
C ILE A 209 4.40 -5.08 -2.41
N GLU A 210 4.20 -6.29 -1.89
CA GLU A 210 5.29 -7.23 -1.61
C GLU A 210 4.98 -8.59 -2.24
N PHE A 211 5.99 -9.14 -2.91
CA PHE A 211 5.93 -10.45 -3.56
C PHE A 211 6.78 -11.47 -2.79
N PHE A 212 6.12 -12.37 -2.06
CA PHE A 212 6.76 -13.53 -1.45
C PHE A 212 6.72 -14.72 -2.42
N GLY A 213 7.70 -14.77 -3.32
CA GLY A 213 7.79 -15.78 -4.36
C GLY A 213 6.63 -15.71 -5.36
N GLY A 214 6.38 -16.82 -6.07
CA GLY A 214 5.34 -16.90 -7.08
C GLY A 214 5.74 -16.40 -8.47
N THR A 215 4.76 -16.34 -9.37
CA THR A 215 4.98 -16.08 -10.81
C THR A 215 3.98 -15.09 -11.43
N VAL A 216 3.06 -14.55 -10.61
CA VAL A 216 2.02 -13.63 -11.06
C VAL A 216 2.58 -12.45 -11.85
N ASN A 217 1.87 -12.01 -12.87
CA ASN A 217 2.19 -10.77 -13.57
C ASN A 217 1.24 -9.67 -13.11
N VAL A 218 1.79 -8.49 -12.82
CA VAL A 218 1.05 -7.30 -12.40
C VAL A 218 1.22 -6.22 -13.45
N THR A 219 0.13 -5.58 -13.86
CA THR A 219 0.16 -4.47 -14.83
C THR A 219 -0.53 -3.23 -14.26
N ASN A 220 -0.01 -2.03 -14.53
CA ASN A 220 -0.59 -0.76 -14.09
C ASN A 220 -0.73 -0.68 -12.56
N PHE A 221 0.40 -0.56 -11.86
CA PHE A 221 0.41 -0.40 -10.40
C PHE A 221 0.90 0.98 -10.00
N VAL A 222 0.24 1.60 -9.02
CA VAL A 222 0.65 2.90 -8.48
C VAL A 222 0.83 2.81 -6.97
N SER A 223 2.01 3.19 -6.49
CA SER A 223 2.29 3.47 -5.08
C SER A 223 2.33 4.98 -4.86
N VAL A 224 1.65 5.46 -3.82
CA VAL A 224 1.77 6.84 -3.34
C VAL A 224 2.06 6.82 -1.85
N ASN A 225 3.19 7.42 -1.45
CA ASN A 225 3.56 7.62 -0.05
C ASN A 225 3.54 6.32 0.78
N SER A 226 4.01 5.20 0.21
CA SER A 226 4.39 4.04 1.03
C SER A 226 5.50 4.44 1.99
N ASP A 227 5.40 3.99 3.24
CA ASP A 227 6.33 4.34 4.31
C ASP A 227 7.67 3.61 4.15
N ASP A 228 7.66 2.33 3.75
CA ASP A 228 8.88 1.56 3.40
C ASP A 228 9.08 1.49 1.88
N ASP A 229 8.81 0.35 1.24
CA ASP A 229 9.12 0.14 -0.16
C ASP A 229 7.91 0.33 -1.09
N MET A 230 8.15 0.89 -2.27
CA MET A 230 7.08 1.01 -3.26
C MET A 230 6.78 -0.34 -3.90
N PHE A 231 7.81 -1.18 -4.12
CA PHE A 231 7.72 -2.51 -4.71
C PHE A 231 8.80 -3.44 -4.13
N ASP A 232 8.40 -4.43 -3.33
CA ASP A 232 9.33 -5.42 -2.75
C ASP A 232 9.19 -6.79 -3.45
N PHE A 233 10.33 -7.42 -3.77
CA PHE A 233 10.39 -8.77 -4.30
C PHE A 233 11.30 -9.68 -3.47
N THR A 234 10.78 -10.82 -3.03
CA THR A 234 11.56 -11.81 -2.29
C THR A 234 11.15 -13.25 -2.63
N GLU A 235 11.77 -14.21 -1.94
CA GLU A 235 11.43 -15.64 -1.94
C GLU A 235 11.29 -16.32 -3.31
N GLY A 236 12.12 -15.93 -4.29
CA GLY A 236 12.16 -16.64 -5.56
C GLY A 236 11.14 -16.15 -6.59
N TYR A 237 10.58 -14.95 -6.41
CA TYR A 237 9.59 -14.40 -7.33
C TYR A 237 10.13 -14.33 -8.76
N SER A 238 9.31 -14.75 -9.74
CA SER A 238 9.71 -14.86 -11.14
C SER A 238 8.68 -14.35 -12.15
N GLY A 239 7.81 -13.44 -11.69
CA GLY A 239 6.82 -12.79 -12.53
C GLY A 239 7.31 -11.50 -13.20
N THR A 240 6.35 -10.69 -13.65
CA THR A 240 6.58 -9.39 -14.30
C THR A 240 5.76 -8.30 -13.62
N LEU A 241 6.40 -7.17 -13.32
CA LEU A 241 5.72 -5.91 -12.99
C LEU A 241 5.83 -4.96 -14.19
N GLN A 242 4.70 -4.62 -14.81
CA GLN A 242 4.63 -3.80 -16.01
C GLN A 242 3.87 -2.50 -15.75
N ASN A 243 4.42 -1.37 -16.19
CA ASN A 243 3.81 -0.05 -16.08
C ASN A 243 3.54 0.34 -14.61
N ALA A 244 4.61 0.59 -13.86
CA ALA A 244 4.56 0.85 -12.43
C ALA A 244 4.96 2.30 -12.09
N TYR A 245 4.26 2.94 -11.17
CA TYR A 245 4.51 4.34 -10.80
C TYR A 245 4.59 4.50 -9.29
N GLY A 246 5.75 4.92 -8.80
CA GLY A 246 5.99 5.24 -7.41
C GLY A 246 6.09 6.75 -7.17
N LEU A 247 5.34 7.26 -6.20
CA LEU A 247 5.29 8.68 -5.86
C LEU A 247 5.49 8.91 -4.37
N TRP A 248 6.54 9.65 -4.03
CA TRP A 248 6.62 10.40 -2.78
C TRP A 248 6.28 11.86 -3.02
N SER A 249 5.16 12.27 -2.43
CA SER A 249 4.65 13.64 -2.48
C SER A 249 5.55 14.62 -1.72
N GLU A 250 5.36 15.93 -1.93
CA GLU A 250 6.22 16.97 -1.32
C GLU A 250 6.26 16.91 0.22
N ASN A 251 5.15 16.49 0.85
CA ASN A 251 5.01 16.49 2.31
C ASN A 251 5.13 15.08 2.91
N HIS A 252 5.49 14.07 2.13
CA HIS A 252 5.70 12.74 2.65
C HIS A 252 7.02 12.66 3.42
N SER A 253 7.00 11.89 4.50
CA SER A 253 8.16 11.50 5.29
C SER A 253 7.99 10.03 5.64
N SER A 254 9.07 9.27 5.52
CA SER A 254 9.14 7.89 5.94
C SER A 254 9.46 7.78 7.44
N THR A 255 8.82 6.84 8.13
CA THR A 255 9.23 6.42 9.49
C THR A 255 10.14 5.21 9.50
N GLU A 256 10.30 4.56 8.34
CA GLU A 256 11.12 3.39 8.17
C GLU A 256 12.59 3.72 7.94
N LYS A 257 13.44 2.75 8.24
CA LYS A 257 14.88 2.98 8.30
C LYS A 257 15.51 3.06 6.91
N ASP A 258 14.96 2.31 5.97
CA ASP A 258 15.57 2.13 4.67
C ASP A 258 14.59 2.06 3.51
N PRO A 259 13.66 3.02 3.39
CA PRO A 259 12.63 3.03 2.36
C PRO A 259 13.19 3.14 0.93
N ARG A 260 12.58 2.40 -0.01
CA ARG A 260 13.08 2.22 -1.38
C ARG A 260 12.00 2.39 -2.43
N GLY A 261 12.45 2.63 -3.66
CA GLY A 261 11.59 2.46 -4.82
C GLY A 261 11.37 0.97 -5.12
N ILE A 262 12.45 0.22 -5.28
CA ILE A 262 12.44 -1.24 -5.39
C ILE A 262 13.35 -1.82 -4.32
N GLU A 263 12.84 -2.79 -3.58
CA GLU A 263 13.63 -3.77 -2.83
C GLU A 263 13.55 -5.13 -3.52
N ALA A 264 14.69 -5.80 -3.66
CA ALA A 264 14.72 -7.14 -4.23
C ALA A 264 15.74 -8.04 -3.54
N ASP A 265 15.23 -9.05 -2.86
CA ASP A 265 15.97 -10.15 -2.27
C ASP A 265 15.79 -11.42 -3.11
N GLY A 266 16.87 -12.20 -3.25
CA GLY A 266 16.81 -13.43 -4.04
C GLY A 266 16.06 -14.56 -3.35
N ASN A 267 16.05 -14.55 -2.03
CA ASN A 267 15.53 -15.59 -1.13
C ASN A 267 15.23 -14.95 0.23
N HIS A 268 14.60 -15.69 1.15
CA HIS A 268 14.26 -15.34 2.55
C HIS A 268 15.25 -14.42 3.28
N ASP A 269 15.29 -13.14 2.95
CA ASP A 269 16.20 -12.09 3.41
C ASP A 269 17.69 -12.46 3.40
N GLY A 270 18.12 -13.26 2.42
CA GLY A 270 19.47 -13.82 2.33
C GLY A 270 19.79 -14.89 3.38
N ASN A 271 18.80 -15.39 4.11
CA ASN A 271 18.97 -16.50 5.05
C ASN A 271 19.02 -17.86 4.33
N SER A 272 18.79 -17.89 3.01
CA SER A 272 18.91 -19.08 2.15
C SER A 272 19.71 -18.78 0.87
N PRO A 273 21.00 -18.43 0.96
CA PRO A 273 21.80 -17.99 -0.19
C PRO A 273 21.97 -19.08 -1.27
N GLU A 274 21.95 -20.36 -0.88
CA GLU A 274 21.99 -21.51 -1.80
C GLU A 274 20.58 -21.99 -2.20
N GLY A 275 19.54 -21.30 -1.74
CA GLY A 275 18.15 -21.66 -2.02
C GLY A 275 17.82 -21.53 -3.50
N THR A 276 16.93 -22.39 -3.99
CA THR A 276 16.50 -22.33 -5.40
C THR A 276 14.98 -22.45 -5.51
N PRO A 277 14.32 -21.73 -6.44
CA PRO A 277 14.89 -20.65 -7.26
C PRO A 277 15.26 -19.41 -6.41
N GLN A 278 16.20 -18.61 -6.91
CA GLN A 278 16.37 -17.22 -6.48
C GLN A 278 15.41 -16.33 -7.29
N SER A 279 15.02 -15.16 -6.75
CA SER A 279 14.14 -14.21 -7.45
C SER A 279 14.75 -13.88 -8.81
N ASN A 280 13.94 -14.02 -9.87
CA ASN A 280 14.34 -13.81 -11.25
C ASN A 280 13.17 -13.23 -12.05
N PHE A 281 13.02 -11.92 -11.97
CA PHE A 281 11.82 -11.21 -12.39
C PHE A 281 12.14 -10.08 -13.36
N THR A 282 11.08 -9.55 -13.98
CA THR A 282 11.16 -8.43 -14.91
C THR A 282 10.35 -7.25 -14.41
N VAL A 283 10.91 -6.05 -14.50
CA VAL A 283 10.19 -4.78 -14.31
C VAL A 283 10.32 -3.97 -15.59
N MET A 284 9.19 -3.56 -16.16
CA MET A 284 9.13 -2.80 -17.40
C MET A 284 8.30 -1.53 -17.21
N ASP A 285 8.80 -0.42 -17.78
CA ASP A 285 8.14 0.89 -17.78
C ASP A 285 7.82 1.35 -16.35
N VAL A 286 8.86 1.65 -15.57
CA VAL A 286 8.71 2.08 -14.17
C VAL A 286 9.12 3.53 -13.99
N THR A 287 8.33 4.30 -13.24
CA THR A 287 8.66 5.69 -12.88
C THR A 287 8.71 5.85 -11.37
N PHE A 288 9.77 6.49 -10.86
CA PHE A 288 9.90 6.92 -9.48
C PHE A 288 9.93 8.44 -9.40
N VAL A 289 9.12 9.01 -8.50
CA VAL A 289 9.01 10.45 -8.31
C VAL A 289 9.19 10.82 -6.85
N PHE A 290 10.21 11.63 -6.57
CA PHE A 290 10.50 12.13 -5.22
C PHE A 290 10.35 13.66 -5.21
N ASN A 291 9.27 14.16 -4.62
CA ASN A 291 8.94 15.59 -4.65
C ASN A 291 9.27 16.36 -3.37
N ALA A 292 9.62 15.66 -2.28
CA ALA A 292 10.06 16.28 -1.04
C ALA A 292 11.21 17.26 -1.30
N LYS A 293 11.31 18.32 -0.50
CA LYS A 293 12.43 19.26 -0.63
C LYS A 293 13.76 18.52 -0.36
N PRO A 294 14.85 18.89 -1.06
CA PRO A 294 16.17 18.36 -0.75
C PRO A 294 16.47 18.51 0.74
N SER A 295 16.84 17.43 1.41
CA SER A 295 17.02 17.38 2.86
C SER A 295 18.11 16.37 3.22
N THR A 296 18.81 16.61 4.33
CA THR A 296 19.69 15.62 4.97
C THR A 296 19.00 14.86 6.09
N ASP A 297 17.73 15.16 6.34
CA ASP A 297 16.88 14.39 7.25
C ASP A 297 16.58 13.04 6.62
N ALA A 298 16.96 11.96 7.30
CA ALA A 298 16.76 10.60 6.81
C ALA A 298 15.28 10.27 6.59
N THR A 299 14.37 10.86 7.35
CA THR A 299 12.92 10.66 7.19
C THR A 299 12.38 11.25 5.89
N LEU A 300 13.12 12.12 5.21
CA LEU A 300 12.73 12.74 3.93
C LEU A 300 13.57 12.22 2.75
N MET A 301 14.26 11.10 2.95
CA MET A 301 15.22 10.56 2.00
C MET A 301 14.90 9.09 1.70
N CYS A 302 14.79 8.76 0.41
CA CYS A 302 14.73 7.37 -0.03
C CYS A 302 16.15 6.79 0.07
N ASP A 303 16.32 5.65 0.73
CA ASP A 303 17.65 5.06 0.97
C ASP A 303 18.26 4.59 -0.36
N ASP A 304 17.52 3.77 -1.10
CA ASP A 304 17.92 3.28 -2.42
C ASP A 304 16.72 3.36 -3.37
N VAL A 305 16.85 4.05 -4.52
CA VAL A 305 15.72 4.02 -5.47
C VAL A 305 15.50 2.61 -6.01
N ILE A 306 16.58 1.88 -6.32
CA ILE A 306 16.53 0.48 -6.72
C ILE A 306 17.62 -0.30 -5.97
N LYS A 307 17.21 -1.19 -5.08
CA LYS A 307 18.07 -2.12 -4.34
C LYS A 307 17.87 -3.55 -4.83
N ILE A 308 18.91 -4.17 -5.38
CA ILE A 308 18.89 -5.59 -5.76
C ILE A 308 20.03 -6.30 -5.03
N ARG A 309 19.77 -7.40 -4.34
CA ARG A 309 20.77 -8.02 -3.47
C ARG A 309 20.50 -9.51 -3.23
N ARG A 310 21.39 -10.14 -2.46
CA ARG A 310 21.21 -11.50 -1.90
C ARG A 310 20.81 -12.55 -2.96
N GLY A 311 21.43 -12.52 -4.14
CA GLY A 311 21.21 -13.49 -5.22
C GLY A 311 20.04 -13.17 -6.16
N ALA A 312 19.30 -12.08 -5.95
CA ALA A 312 18.25 -11.66 -6.87
C ALA A 312 18.79 -11.35 -8.27
N ILE A 313 18.00 -11.73 -9.28
CA ILE A 313 18.18 -11.37 -10.68
C ILE A 313 17.02 -10.47 -11.07
N ALA A 314 17.30 -9.21 -11.36
CA ALA A 314 16.30 -8.29 -11.89
C ALA A 314 16.61 -7.92 -13.34
N THR A 315 15.60 -7.96 -14.21
CA THR A 315 15.65 -7.33 -15.53
C THR A 315 14.77 -6.08 -15.50
N ILE A 316 15.37 -4.91 -15.36
CA ILE A 316 14.66 -3.63 -15.28
C ILE A 316 14.87 -2.87 -16.60
N GLN A 317 13.76 -2.53 -17.25
CA GLN A 317 13.74 -1.86 -18.55
C GLN A 317 12.90 -0.59 -18.49
N ASN A 318 13.37 0.46 -19.17
CA ASN A 318 12.69 1.76 -19.25
C ASN A 318 12.35 2.31 -17.86
N ALA A 319 13.33 2.39 -16.95
CA ALA A 319 13.15 3.05 -15.65
C ALA A 319 13.39 4.56 -15.76
N LEU A 320 12.46 5.36 -15.25
CA LEU A 320 12.59 6.82 -15.13
C LEU A 320 12.59 7.22 -13.65
N ILE A 321 13.59 7.97 -13.23
CA ILE A 321 13.68 8.51 -11.87
C ILE A 321 13.67 10.03 -12.01
N LYS A 322 12.74 10.72 -11.34
CA LYS A 322 12.58 12.19 -11.47
C LYS A 322 12.20 12.84 -10.13
N GLY A 323 12.34 14.16 -10.09
CA GLY A 323 11.96 14.98 -8.93
C GLY A 323 13.16 15.68 -8.29
N GLN A 324 12.91 16.26 -7.11
CA GLN A 324 13.89 17.06 -6.36
C GLN A 324 14.25 16.45 -5.00
N GLY A 325 13.53 15.41 -4.57
CA GLY A 325 13.75 14.73 -3.30
C GLY A 325 15.15 14.16 -3.17
N GLN A 326 15.63 14.09 -1.93
CA GLN A 326 16.89 13.46 -1.64
C GLN A 326 16.74 11.94 -1.77
N VAL A 327 17.71 11.32 -2.44
CA VAL A 327 17.92 9.87 -2.39
C VAL A 327 19.34 9.63 -1.90
N LYS A 328 19.60 8.52 -1.20
CA LYS A 328 20.97 8.19 -0.79
C LYS A 328 21.70 7.47 -1.91
N ASN A 329 21.12 6.42 -2.50
CA ASN A 329 21.60 5.83 -3.74
C ASN A 329 20.53 5.81 -4.83
N VAL A 330 20.94 5.92 -6.10
CA VAL A 330 20.02 5.65 -7.22
C VAL A 330 19.91 4.14 -7.42
N LEU A 331 21.04 3.46 -7.58
CA LEU A 331 21.11 2.00 -7.68
C LEU A 331 22.05 1.45 -6.60
N ASP A 332 21.64 0.38 -5.90
CA ASP A 332 22.50 -0.36 -4.99
C ASP A 332 22.35 -1.88 -5.22
N PHE A 333 23.46 -2.56 -5.48
CA PHE A 333 23.52 -3.97 -5.85
C PHE A 333 24.06 -4.90 -4.76
N THR A 334 24.23 -4.43 -3.52
CA THR A 334 24.84 -5.25 -2.48
C THR A 334 24.46 -4.82 -1.06
N ASP A 335 24.48 -5.78 -0.15
CA ASP A 335 24.54 -5.50 1.28
C ASP A 335 25.54 -6.44 1.98
N LYS A 336 25.48 -6.49 3.31
CA LYS A 336 26.31 -7.37 4.13
C LYS A 336 25.97 -8.86 4.03
N LYS A 337 24.78 -9.22 3.51
CA LYS A 337 24.28 -10.59 3.38
C LYS A 337 24.50 -11.15 1.97
N GLY A 338 24.63 -10.29 0.95
CA GLY A 338 25.04 -10.72 -0.39
C GLY A 338 24.80 -9.67 -1.46
N ALA A 339 25.47 -9.84 -2.60
CA ALA A 339 25.26 -9.04 -3.79
C ALA A 339 24.10 -9.57 -4.65
N ALA A 340 23.61 -8.73 -5.57
CA ALA A 340 22.79 -9.17 -6.68
C ALA A 340 23.52 -10.23 -7.53
N ASP A 341 22.76 -11.09 -8.20
CA ASP A 341 23.33 -12.00 -9.17
C ASP A 341 23.90 -11.22 -10.38
N PRO A 342 25.08 -11.60 -10.92
CA PRO A 342 25.69 -10.91 -12.06
C PRO A 342 24.87 -10.91 -13.36
N ARG A 343 23.76 -11.67 -13.43
CA ARG A 343 22.79 -11.64 -14.54
C ARG A 343 21.83 -10.45 -14.47
N THR A 344 21.75 -9.75 -13.35
CA THR A 344 20.92 -8.54 -13.19
C THR A 344 21.26 -7.51 -14.26
N LYS A 345 20.23 -6.89 -14.85
CA LYS A 345 20.32 -5.86 -15.88
C LYS A 345 19.39 -4.71 -15.55
N VAL A 346 19.89 -3.48 -15.61
CA VAL A 346 19.12 -2.26 -15.31
C VAL A 346 19.34 -1.22 -16.39
N GLU A 347 18.26 -0.81 -17.02
CA GLU A 347 18.19 0.33 -17.94
C GLU A 347 17.39 1.47 -17.30
N TYR A 348 18.04 2.61 -17.07
CA TYR A 348 17.43 3.74 -16.36
C TYR A 348 17.85 5.11 -16.89
N THR A 349 17.01 6.11 -16.67
CA THR A 349 17.30 7.54 -16.79
C THR A 349 17.01 8.17 -15.44
N SER A 350 17.95 8.98 -14.93
CA SER A 350 17.71 9.82 -13.75
C SER A 350 17.70 11.29 -14.16
N LEU A 351 16.57 11.95 -13.88
CA LEU A 351 16.30 13.38 -14.01
C LEU A 351 16.18 14.04 -12.63
N LEU A 352 16.76 13.44 -11.59
CA LEU A 352 16.80 14.06 -10.26
C LEU A 352 17.57 15.38 -10.32
N THR A 353 17.00 16.43 -9.75
CA THR A 353 17.67 17.74 -9.64
C THR A 353 18.60 17.83 -8.43
N THR A 354 18.50 16.87 -7.52
CA THR A 354 19.31 16.75 -6.31
C THR A 354 20.24 15.56 -6.48
N ALA A 355 21.54 15.77 -6.24
CA ALA A 355 22.53 14.71 -6.32
C ALA A 355 22.31 13.67 -5.21
N PRO A 356 22.52 12.36 -5.47
CA PRO A 356 22.44 11.32 -4.43
C PRO A 356 23.39 11.62 -3.27
N ALA A 357 22.99 11.27 -2.04
CA ALA A 357 23.76 11.58 -0.84
C ALA A 357 25.01 10.68 -0.68
N ASP A 358 24.98 9.47 -1.24
CA ASP A 358 26.10 8.51 -1.22
C ASP A 358 26.61 8.26 -2.65
N ALA A 359 25.87 7.52 -3.48
CA ALA A 359 26.30 7.18 -4.82
C ALA A 359 25.17 7.15 -5.85
N GLU A 360 25.49 7.40 -7.12
CA GLU A 360 24.56 7.06 -8.18
C GLU A 360 24.45 5.53 -8.34
N VAL A 361 25.58 4.82 -8.29
CA VAL A 361 25.62 3.36 -8.36
C VAL A 361 26.53 2.83 -7.28
N LYS A 362 25.98 1.96 -6.43
CA LYS A 362 26.68 1.27 -5.36
C LYS A 362 26.69 -0.23 -5.59
N GLY A 363 27.84 -0.87 -5.33
CA GLY A 363 28.08 -2.26 -5.72
C GLY A 363 28.52 -2.39 -7.19
N LYS A 364 28.82 -3.63 -7.62
CA LYS A 364 29.30 -3.91 -8.97
C LYS A 364 28.49 -5.03 -9.61
N LEU A 365 28.14 -4.84 -10.88
CA LEU A 365 27.64 -5.88 -11.77
C LEU A 365 28.62 -6.09 -12.93
N ASN A 366 28.34 -7.05 -13.81
CA ASN A 366 29.11 -7.23 -15.04
C ASN A 366 29.04 -5.98 -15.93
N ASP A 367 30.12 -5.69 -16.65
CA ASP A 367 30.21 -4.56 -17.57
C ASP A 367 29.07 -4.60 -18.60
N GLY A 368 28.37 -3.47 -18.77
CA GLY A 368 27.27 -3.31 -19.73
C GLY A 368 25.89 -3.73 -19.22
N ASN A 369 25.77 -4.30 -18.02
CA ASN A 369 24.48 -4.63 -17.42
C ASN A 369 23.76 -3.42 -16.79
N ILE A 370 24.50 -2.38 -16.42
CA ILE A 370 23.94 -1.12 -15.93
C ILE A 370 24.02 -0.11 -17.07
N GLN A 371 22.86 0.30 -17.58
CA GLN A 371 22.75 1.19 -18.73
C GLN A 371 21.98 2.45 -18.33
N LYS A 372 22.72 3.51 -18.02
CA LYS A 372 22.16 4.85 -17.94
C LYS A 372 21.92 5.36 -19.36
N LYS A 373 20.66 5.55 -19.76
CA LYS A 373 20.29 6.05 -21.09
C LYS A 373 19.64 7.42 -20.98
N GLU A 374 19.58 8.15 -22.09
CA GLU A 374 18.78 9.37 -22.21
C GLU A 374 17.42 9.04 -22.84
N GLY A 375 16.37 9.76 -22.44
CA GLY A 375 15.06 9.71 -23.09
C GLY A 375 14.15 8.54 -22.72
N LEU A 376 14.49 7.74 -21.69
CA LEU A 376 13.54 6.77 -21.14
C LEU A 376 12.36 7.51 -20.52
N THR A 377 11.15 7.04 -20.81
CA THR A 377 9.92 7.72 -20.42
C THR A 377 9.32 7.14 -19.15
N GLY A 378 9.77 5.96 -18.71
CA GLY A 378 9.17 5.26 -17.59
C GLY A 378 7.76 4.77 -17.90
N ALA A 379 6.93 4.72 -16.85
CA ALA A 379 5.52 4.36 -16.93
C ALA A 379 4.72 5.28 -17.85
N ASP A 380 3.81 4.67 -18.63
CA ASP A 380 2.78 5.33 -19.41
C ASP A 380 1.65 5.80 -18.49
N THR A 381 1.74 7.06 -18.07
CA THR A 381 0.80 7.70 -17.15
C THR A 381 -0.60 7.88 -17.75
N SER A 382 -0.76 7.79 -19.08
CA SER A 382 -2.09 7.84 -19.70
C SER A 382 -2.95 6.63 -19.34
N LYS A 383 -2.32 5.46 -19.13
CA LYS A 383 -2.97 4.24 -18.62
C LYS A 383 -3.32 4.34 -17.13
N LEU A 384 -2.73 5.27 -16.41
CA LEU A 384 -2.93 5.47 -14.97
C LEU A 384 -3.90 6.63 -14.66
N ALA A 385 -4.48 7.27 -15.67
CA ALA A 385 -5.37 8.43 -15.52
C ALA A 385 -6.63 8.14 -14.65
N TRP A 386 -7.05 6.88 -14.55
CA TRP A 386 -8.18 6.45 -13.71
C TRP A 386 -7.96 6.73 -12.22
N THR A 387 -6.69 6.81 -11.78
CA THR A 387 -6.33 7.14 -10.39
C THR A 387 -6.67 8.59 -10.01
N LYS A 388 -6.90 9.46 -11.01
CA LYS A 388 -7.11 10.91 -10.86
C LYS A 388 -5.92 11.65 -10.24
N LEU A 389 -4.75 11.01 -10.17
CA LEU A 389 -3.50 11.65 -9.78
C LEU A 389 -3.00 12.59 -10.89
N LYS A 390 -2.20 13.58 -10.50
CA LYS A 390 -1.46 14.45 -11.43
C LYS A 390 -0.03 13.93 -11.52
N PHE A 391 0.39 13.52 -12.71
CA PHE A 391 1.66 12.84 -12.98
C PHE A 391 2.72 13.76 -13.61
#